data_AF-A0A933WYD0-F1
#
_entry.id   AF-A0A933WYD0-F1
#
_cell.length_a   1.000
_cell.length_b   1.000
_cell.length_c   1.000
_cell.angle_alpha   90.00
_cell.angle_beta   90.00
_cell.angle_gamma   90.00
#
_symmetry.space_group_name_H-M   'P 1'
#
loop_
_entity.id
_entity.type
_entity.pdbx_description
1 polymer ?
#
loop_
_entity_poly.entity_id
_entity_poly.type
_entity_poly.pdbx_seq_one_letter_code
_entity_poly.pdbx_strand_id
1 'polypeptide(L)'
;MNPSDHTSPQLSANRRIRVFVSSTFRDMMGERDELMTHAWPELRRFCRERQVELVEVDLRWGIAEAQSSRRETLKLCLDEIRSCRPFFIGLLGERYGWVPGDDAFTADLREEQPWLKDLHGKSVTELEILHGVLNNPKMANRVFFYFRDPNYVESVPADQRSDFAAENPASAEKLKHLKERIRALFVGNEAERDP
;
A
#
# COMPACT_ATOMS: atom_id res chain seq x y z
N MET A 1 14.73 -17.09 51.61
CA MET A 1 14.21 -15.74 51.33
C MET A 1 15.31 -14.96 50.63
N ASN A 2 15.19 -14.75 49.32
CA ASN A 2 15.99 -13.80 48.56
C ASN A 2 15.02 -12.74 48.02
N PRO A 3 15.21 -11.44 48.31
CA PRO A 3 14.38 -10.39 47.76
C PRO A 3 14.91 -9.95 46.40
N SER A 4 14.02 -9.31 45.62
CA SER A 4 14.28 -8.51 44.43
C SER A 4 14.73 -9.24 43.17
N ASP A 5 13.74 -9.70 42.40
CA ASP A 5 13.82 -9.67 40.94
C ASP A 5 12.56 -8.94 40.43
N HIS A 6 12.55 -7.61 40.58
CA HIS A 6 11.59 -6.75 39.91
C HIS A 6 12.03 -6.60 38.46
N THR A 7 11.73 -7.60 37.63
CA THR A 7 11.80 -7.46 36.18
C THR A 7 10.69 -6.50 35.77
N SER A 8 11.04 -5.21 35.71
CA SER A 8 10.21 -4.21 35.03
C SER A 8 9.99 -4.69 33.60
N PRO A 9 8.75 -4.66 33.07
CA PRO A 9 8.53 -5.02 31.67
C PRO A 9 9.33 -4.04 30.81
N GLN A 10 10.36 -4.54 30.12
CA GLN A 10 11.03 -3.82 29.06
C GLN A 10 10.00 -3.56 27.96
N LEU A 11 9.37 -2.38 28.00
CA LEU A 11 8.68 -1.81 26.85
C LEU A 11 9.67 -1.82 25.69
N SER A 12 9.37 -2.59 24.66
CA SER A 12 10.22 -2.79 23.50
C SER A 12 10.76 -1.45 22.97
N ALA A 13 12.07 -1.42 22.77
CA ALA A 13 12.89 -0.22 22.59
C ALA A 13 12.72 0.53 21.25
N ASN A 14 11.55 0.46 20.60
CA ASN A 14 11.26 1.27 19.43
C ASN A 14 9.76 1.61 19.33
N ARG A 15 9.38 2.78 19.84
CA ARG A 15 8.01 3.32 19.75
C ARG A 15 7.79 3.92 18.35
N ARG A 16 7.86 3.09 17.32
CA ARG A 16 7.74 3.51 15.92
C ARG A 16 6.59 2.79 15.22
N ILE A 17 5.74 3.54 14.53
CA ILE A 17 4.71 3.05 13.62
C ILE A 17 5.17 3.37 12.20
N ARG A 18 5.23 2.36 11.35
CA ARG A 18 5.49 2.52 9.91
C ARG A 18 4.23 2.18 9.14
N VAL A 19 3.87 3.00 8.16
CA VAL A 19 2.65 2.81 7.34
C VAL A 19 3.05 2.82 5.88
N PHE A 20 2.79 1.72 5.16
CA PHE A 20 3.04 1.68 3.71
C PHE A 20 1.84 2.23 2.95
N VAL A 21 2.08 3.11 1.98
CA VAL A 21 1.04 3.67 1.09
C VAL A 21 1.22 3.11 -0.31
N SER A 22 0.26 2.29 -0.75
CA SER A 22 0.19 1.75 -2.10
C SER A 22 -0.88 2.49 -2.90
N SER A 23 -0.49 3.04 -4.05
CA SER A 23 -1.44 3.49 -5.06
C SER A 23 -0.76 3.71 -6.40
N THR A 24 -1.55 3.84 -7.47
CA THR A 24 -1.09 4.20 -8.81
C THR A 24 -0.54 5.63 -8.84
N PHE A 25 0.38 5.93 -9.77
CA PHE A 25 1.12 7.20 -9.74
C PHE A 25 0.28 8.39 -10.22
N ARG A 26 -0.21 8.34 -11.46
CA ARG A 26 -0.76 9.52 -12.15
C ARG A 26 -2.10 9.98 -11.61
N ASP A 27 -3.01 9.05 -11.39
CA ASP A 27 -4.39 9.38 -11.00
C ASP A 27 -4.53 9.72 -9.53
N MET A 28 -3.61 9.33 -8.63
CA MET A 28 -3.78 9.48 -7.17
C MET A 28 -2.95 10.61 -6.55
N MET A 29 -2.40 11.53 -7.37
CA MET A 29 -1.56 12.62 -6.86
C MET A 29 -2.31 13.53 -5.89
N GLY A 30 -3.57 13.87 -6.19
CA GLY A 30 -4.38 14.72 -5.31
C GLY A 30 -4.61 14.13 -3.90
N GLU A 31 -4.95 12.83 -3.81
CA GLU A 31 -5.12 12.16 -2.52
C GLU A 31 -3.80 12.02 -1.76
N ARG A 32 -2.69 11.79 -2.47
CA ARG A 32 -1.35 11.78 -1.85
C ARG A 32 -0.97 13.16 -1.32
N ASP A 33 -1.23 14.22 -2.09
CA ASP A 33 -1.00 15.59 -1.67
C ASP A 33 -1.80 15.90 -0.40
N GLU A 34 -3.07 15.50 -0.35
CA GLU A 34 -3.93 15.66 0.83
C GLU A 34 -3.38 14.90 2.06
N LEU A 35 -2.91 13.66 1.86
CA LEU A 35 -2.23 12.92 2.92
C LEU A 35 -0.99 13.66 3.43
N MET A 36 -0.14 14.17 2.54
CA MET A 36 1.11 14.83 2.88
C MET A 36 0.91 16.20 3.54
N THR A 37 -0.07 16.97 3.08
CA THR A 37 -0.30 18.36 3.48
C THR A 37 -1.20 18.49 4.71
N HIS A 38 -2.11 17.53 4.93
CA HIS A 38 -3.09 17.60 6.02
C HIS A 38 -3.02 16.37 6.94
N ALA A 39 -3.28 15.16 6.43
CA ALA A 39 -3.49 13.99 7.29
C ALA A 39 -2.23 13.55 8.07
N TRP A 40 -1.08 13.42 7.38
CA TRP A 40 0.17 13.00 8.01
C TRP A 40 0.72 14.02 9.01
N PRO A 41 0.72 15.34 8.76
CA PRO A 41 1.08 16.32 9.77
C PRO A 41 0.29 16.17 11.09
N GLU A 42 -1.02 15.98 11.00
CA GLU A 42 -1.89 15.80 12.17
C GLU A 42 -1.61 14.50 12.91
N LEU A 43 -1.54 13.37 12.17
CA LEU A 43 -1.25 12.06 12.76
C LEU A 43 0.14 12.02 13.40
N ARG A 44 1.15 12.62 12.75
CA ARG A 44 2.48 12.75 13.35
C ARG A 44 2.45 13.57 14.64
N ARG A 45 1.67 14.67 14.70
CA ARG A 45 1.51 15.45 15.95
C ARG A 45 0.90 14.58 17.05
N PHE A 46 -0.19 13.88 16.75
CA PHE A 46 -0.87 12.99 17.69
C PHE A 46 0.03 11.87 18.23
N CYS A 47 0.84 11.25 17.35
CA CYS A 47 1.81 10.23 17.74
C CYS A 47 2.96 10.80 18.57
N ARG A 48 3.49 11.99 18.21
CA ARG A 48 4.57 12.65 18.96
C ARG A 48 4.18 13.01 20.38
N GLU A 49 2.95 13.46 20.61
CA GLU A 49 2.41 13.69 21.97
C GLU A 49 2.48 12.44 22.86
N ARG A 50 2.48 11.26 22.23
CA ARG A 50 2.59 9.95 22.89
C ARG A 50 3.99 9.36 22.80
N GLN A 51 5.00 10.15 22.41
CA GLN A 51 6.38 9.67 22.21
C GLN A 51 6.43 8.47 21.24
N VAL A 52 5.59 8.49 20.20
CA VAL A 52 5.58 7.52 19.11
C VAL A 52 6.02 8.22 17.83
N GLU A 53 7.00 7.66 17.14
CA GLU A 53 7.40 8.10 15.81
C GLU A 53 6.47 7.46 14.78
N LEU A 54 5.86 8.29 13.92
CA LEU A 54 5.12 7.82 12.76
C LEU A 54 5.97 8.04 11.52
N VAL A 55 6.14 6.98 10.72
CA VAL A 55 6.88 6.98 9.46
C VAL A 55 5.94 6.51 8.35
N GLU A 56 5.47 7.44 7.54
CA GLU A 56 4.81 7.15 6.28
C GLU A 56 5.85 6.69 5.23
N VAL A 57 5.60 5.55 4.59
CA VAL A 57 6.41 5.01 3.51
C VAL A 57 5.61 5.10 2.22
N ASP A 58 5.82 6.20 1.49
CA ASP A 58 5.32 6.41 0.15
C ASP A 58 6.49 6.50 -0.83
N LEU A 59 6.79 5.38 -1.50
CA LEU A 59 7.91 5.28 -2.44
C LEU A 59 7.69 6.04 -3.74
N ARG A 60 6.51 6.66 -3.94
CA ARG A 60 6.21 7.48 -5.11
C ARG A 60 6.52 8.95 -4.87
N TRP A 61 6.49 9.40 -3.62
CA TRP A 61 6.80 10.79 -3.30
C TRP A 61 8.30 11.07 -3.49
N GLY A 62 8.64 12.06 -4.32
CA GLY A 62 10.03 12.45 -4.59
C GLY A 62 10.75 11.64 -5.69
N ILE A 63 10.07 10.70 -6.35
CA ILE A 63 10.61 9.97 -7.51
C ILE A 63 9.77 10.32 -8.74
N ALA A 64 10.37 11.01 -9.71
CA ALA A 64 9.73 11.21 -11.01
C ALA A 64 9.48 9.85 -11.70
N GLU A 65 8.39 9.70 -12.47
CA GLU A 65 8.03 8.45 -13.19
C GLU A 65 9.20 7.86 -14.03
N ALA A 66 10.14 8.72 -14.46
CA ALA A 66 11.33 8.34 -15.22
C ALA A 66 12.54 7.90 -14.37
N GLN A 67 12.58 8.22 -13.07
CA GLN A 67 13.70 7.93 -12.17
C GLN A 67 13.50 6.69 -11.30
N SER A 68 12.31 6.08 -11.26
CA SER A 68 12.17 4.73 -10.70
C SER A 68 13.02 3.79 -11.56
N SER A 69 14.15 3.29 -11.05
CA SER A 69 14.87 2.20 -11.69
C SER A 69 13.92 0.99 -11.70
N ARG A 70 13.26 0.80 -12.84
CA ARG A 70 12.17 -0.17 -13.02
C ARG A 70 12.55 -1.57 -12.55
N ARG A 71 13.83 -1.93 -12.66
CA ARG A 71 14.40 -3.20 -12.20
C ARG A 71 14.25 -3.46 -10.70
N GLU A 72 14.51 -2.48 -9.84
CA GLU A 72 14.58 -2.70 -8.39
C GLU A 72 13.33 -2.23 -7.65
N THR A 73 12.44 -1.51 -8.35
CA THR A 73 11.22 -0.95 -7.77
C THR A 73 10.35 -2.02 -7.12
N LEU A 74 10.17 -3.19 -7.74
CA LEU A 74 9.33 -4.25 -7.19
C LEU A 74 9.92 -4.84 -5.89
N LYS A 75 11.20 -5.21 -5.89
CA LYS A 75 11.86 -5.77 -4.70
C LYS A 75 11.80 -4.78 -3.52
N LEU A 76 12.14 -3.51 -3.78
CA LEU A 76 12.09 -2.46 -2.77
C LEU A 76 10.69 -2.31 -2.17
N CYS A 77 9.64 -2.26 -2.99
CA CYS A 77 8.26 -2.17 -2.50
C CYS A 77 7.92 -3.35 -1.58
N LEU A 78 8.26 -4.58 -1.97
CA LEU A 78 7.95 -5.77 -1.16
C LEU A 78 8.73 -5.79 0.16
N ASP A 79 10.00 -5.38 0.14
CA ASP A 79 10.84 -5.28 1.34
C ASP A 79 10.32 -4.19 2.30
N GLU A 80 9.89 -3.04 1.77
CA GLU A 80 9.32 -1.95 2.56
C GLU A 80 7.97 -2.32 3.17
N ILE A 81 7.10 -3.00 2.43
CA ILE A 81 5.83 -3.53 2.95
C ILE A 81 6.08 -4.45 4.15
N ARG A 82 7.09 -5.34 4.07
CA ARG A 82 7.45 -6.23 5.18
C ARG A 82 7.84 -5.42 6.43
N SER A 83 8.54 -4.31 6.26
CA SER A 83 8.95 -3.43 7.36
C SER A 83 7.82 -2.58 7.95
N CYS A 84 6.76 -2.33 7.18
CA CYS A 84 5.61 -1.53 7.58
C CYS A 84 4.49 -2.34 8.23
N ARG A 85 4.57 -3.68 8.22
CA ARG A 85 3.56 -4.50 8.88
C ARG A 85 3.44 -4.09 10.36
N PRO A 86 2.21 -3.94 10.88
CA PRO A 86 0.95 -4.38 10.27
C PRO A 86 0.13 -3.28 9.56
N PHE A 87 0.70 -2.11 9.25
CA PHE A 87 -0.08 -1.00 8.69
C PHE A 87 0.12 -0.82 7.19
N PHE A 88 -0.98 -0.80 6.45
CA PHE A 88 -1.01 -0.61 5.00
C PHE A 88 -2.22 0.24 4.60
N ILE A 89 -2.01 1.19 3.70
CA ILE A 89 -3.06 1.96 3.05
C ILE A 89 -3.01 1.71 1.56
N GLY A 90 -4.14 1.31 0.98
CA GLY A 90 -4.34 1.23 -0.47
C GLY A 90 -5.25 2.35 -0.96
N LEU A 91 -4.78 3.18 -1.89
CA LEU A 91 -5.62 4.14 -2.62
C LEU A 91 -5.78 3.65 -4.06
N LEU A 92 -7.01 3.55 -4.55
CA LEU A 92 -7.30 2.99 -5.87
C LEU A 92 -8.28 3.87 -6.63
N GLY A 93 -7.83 4.41 -7.78
CA GLY A 93 -8.68 5.05 -8.78
C GLY A 93 -9.09 4.08 -9.88
N GLU A 94 -9.09 4.56 -11.12
CA GLU A 94 -9.46 3.73 -12.29
C GLU A 94 -8.27 3.32 -13.16
N ARG A 95 -7.04 3.67 -12.75
CA ARG A 95 -5.84 3.08 -13.36
C ARG A 95 -5.49 1.74 -12.73
N TYR A 96 -5.05 0.79 -13.56
CA TYR A 96 -4.46 -0.45 -13.06
C TYR A 96 -2.99 -0.29 -12.68
N GLY A 97 -2.30 0.64 -13.35
CA GLY A 97 -0.92 0.99 -13.06
C GLY A 97 0.11 0.20 -13.87
N TRP A 98 1.37 0.44 -13.55
CA TRP A 98 2.50 -0.13 -14.29
C TRP A 98 2.63 -1.63 -14.05
N VAL A 99 2.70 -2.39 -15.14
CA VAL A 99 2.99 -3.82 -15.17
C VAL A 99 4.48 -4.01 -15.44
N PRO A 100 5.24 -4.60 -14.50
CA PRO A 100 6.66 -4.85 -14.68
C PRO A 100 6.91 -5.91 -15.77
N GLY A 101 7.98 -5.70 -16.54
CA GLY A 101 8.54 -6.73 -17.41
C GLY A 101 9.36 -7.75 -16.64
N ASP A 102 9.85 -8.78 -17.33
CA ASP A 102 10.62 -9.86 -16.72
C ASP A 102 11.92 -9.38 -16.04
N ASP A 103 12.45 -8.24 -16.46
CA ASP A 103 13.64 -7.63 -15.90
C ASP A 103 13.48 -7.19 -14.45
N ALA A 104 12.27 -6.87 -14.00
CA ALA A 104 11.97 -6.55 -12.60
C ALA A 104 11.83 -7.79 -11.71
N PHE A 105 11.75 -8.99 -12.29
CA PHE A 105 11.69 -10.26 -11.57
C PHE A 105 13.08 -10.91 -11.56
N THR A 106 14.01 -10.25 -10.86
CA THR A 106 15.39 -10.68 -10.72
C THR A 106 15.51 -12.05 -10.03
N ALA A 107 16.65 -12.74 -10.21
CA ALA A 107 16.83 -14.09 -9.70
C ALA A 107 16.72 -14.17 -8.17
N ASP A 108 17.32 -13.21 -7.46
CA ASP A 108 17.23 -13.04 -6.02
C ASP A 108 15.79 -12.79 -5.56
N LEU A 109 15.04 -11.93 -6.26
CA LEU A 109 13.64 -11.68 -5.92
C LEU A 109 12.79 -12.95 -6.07
N ARG A 110 13.03 -13.75 -7.12
CA ARG A 110 12.31 -15.02 -7.32
C ARG A 110 12.63 -16.06 -6.25
N GLU A 111 13.87 -16.08 -5.76
CA GLU A 111 14.31 -16.94 -4.67
C GLU A 111 13.68 -16.50 -3.33
N GLU A 112 13.70 -15.21 -3.03
CA GLU A 112 13.12 -14.65 -1.80
C GLU A 112 11.58 -14.67 -1.78
N GLN A 113 10.95 -14.55 -2.95
CA GLN A 113 9.49 -14.43 -3.11
C GLN A 113 8.93 -15.46 -4.12
N PRO A 114 8.96 -16.79 -3.82
CA PRO A 114 8.53 -17.83 -4.76
C PRO A 114 7.08 -17.70 -5.24
N TRP A 115 6.22 -17.03 -4.45
CA TRP A 115 4.81 -16.78 -4.79
C TRP A 115 4.62 -15.89 -6.04
N LEU A 116 5.68 -15.22 -6.52
CA LEU A 116 5.65 -14.40 -7.73
C LEU A 116 5.69 -15.21 -9.03
N LYS A 117 6.03 -16.51 -8.99
CA LYS A 117 6.35 -17.35 -10.16
C LYS A 117 5.32 -17.27 -11.29
N ASP A 118 4.04 -17.16 -10.97
CA ASP A 118 2.93 -17.17 -11.94
C ASP A 118 2.12 -15.86 -11.93
N LEU A 119 2.71 -14.77 -11.44
CA LEU A 119 2.05 -13.47 -11.29
C LEU A 119 2.53 -12.43 -12.31
N HIS A 120 3.16 -12.89 -13.38
CA HIS A 120 3.47 -12.08 -14.54
C HIS A 120 2.22 -11.39 -15.10
N GLY A 121 2.38 -10.16 -15.59
CA GLY A 121 1.27 -9.39 -16.15
C GLY A 121 0.38 -8.70 -15.10
N LYS A 122 0.72 -8.76 -13.80
CA LYS A 122 0.06 -7.97 -12.74
C LYS A 122 0.75 -6.64 -12.53
N SER A 123 0.01 -5.59 -12.19
CA SER A 123 0.62 -4.30 -11.87
C SER A 123 1.39 -4.38 -10.55
N VAL A 124 2.38 -3.50 -10.37
CA VAL A 124 3.11 -3.39 -9.10
C VAL A 124 2.14 -3.12 -7.94
N THR A 125 1.14 -2.26 -8.12
CA THR A 125 0.10 -2.00 -7.11
C THR A 125 -0.67 -3.27 -6.73
N GLU A 126 -1.04 -4.13 -7.70
CA GLU A 126 -1.65 -5.42 -7.36
C GLU A 126 -0.69 -6.32 -6.58
N LEU A 127 0.58 -6.40 -6.98
CA LEU A 127 1.59 -7.21 -6.28
C LEU A 127 1.85 -6.71 -4.85
N GLU A 128 1.89 -5.39 -4.64
CA GLU A 128 1.98 -4.75 -3.33
C GLU A 128 0.79 -5.16 -2.44
N ILE A 129 -0.43 -5.10 -2.97
CA ILE A 129 -1.66 -5.46 -2.23
C ILE A 129 -1.71 -6.97 -1.94
N LEU A 130 -1.25 -7.80 -2.88
CA LEU A 130 -1.13 -9.24 -2.66
C LEU A 130 -0.17 -9.55 -1.51
N HIS A 131 1.03 -8.97 -1.54
CA HIS A 131 2.05 -9.20 -0.52
C HIS A 131 1.72 -8.57 0.83
N GLY A 132 1.15 -7.37 0.79
CA GLY A 132 0.84 -6.56 1.96
C GLY A 132 -0.41 -7.03 2.68
N VAL A 133 -1.40 -7.54 1.96
CA VAL A 133 -2.74 -7.77 2.52
C VAL A 133 -3.32 -9.13 2.13
N LEU A 134 -3.58 -9.38 0.84
CA LEU A 134 -4.42 -10.53 0.41
C LEU A 134 -3.78 -11.90 0.70
N ASN A 135 -2.45 -12.01 0.68
CA ASN A 135 -1.74 -13.23 1.02
C ASN A 135 -1.43 -13.36 2.53
N ASN A 136 -1.88 -12.40 3.35
CA ASN A 136 -1.58 -12.38 4.79
C ASN A 136 -2.84 -12.08 5.62
N PRO A 137 -3.59 -13.12 6.05
CA PRO A 137 -4.82 -12.98 6.83
C PRO A 137 -4.67 -12.14 8.11
N LYS A 138 -3.48 -12.08 8.70
CA LYS A 138 -3.20 -11.33 9.94
C LYS A 138 -3.29 -9.81 9.77
N MET A 139 -3.33 -9.32 8.52
CA MET A 139 -3.36 -7.89 8.22
C MET A 139 -4.76 -7.30 8.30
N ALA A 140 -5.83 -8.11 8.28
CA ALA A 140 -7.20 -7.65 8.03
C ALA A 140 -7.71 -6.52 8.96
N ASN A 141 -7.16 -6.39 10.17
CA ASN A 141 -7.61 -5.41 11.16
C ASN A 141 -6.81 -4.08 11.17
N ARG A 142 -5.74 -3.96 10.38
CA ARG A 142 -4.83 -2.79 10.40
C ARG A 142 -4.53 -2.24 9.01
N VAL A 143 -5.43 -2.49 8.09
CA VAL A 143 -5.35 -2.04 6.70
C VAL A 143 -6.55 -1.17 6.36
N PHE A 144 -6.30 -0.13 5.56
CA PHE A 144 -7.34 0.77 5.08
C PHE A 144 -7.29 0.82 3.55
N PHE A 145 -8.44 0.70 2.91
CA PHE A 145 -8.56 0.85 1.46
C PHE A 145 -9.56 1.94 1.13
N TYR A 146 -9.16 2.83 0.22
CA TYR A 146 -9.97 3.92 -0.28
C TYR A 146 -10.08 3.79 -1.79
N PHE A 147 -11.32 3.71 -2.28
CA PHE A 147 -11.62 3.65 -3.71
C PHE A 147 -12.18 5.00 -4.12
N ARG A 148 -11.57 5.64 -5.11
CA ARG A 148 -12.15 6.83 -5.71
C ARG A 148 -13.46 6.46 -6.41
N ASP A 149 -14.44 7.37 -6.34
CA ASP A 149 -15.65 7.28 -7.16
C ASP A 149 -15.28 7.29 -8.66
N PRO A 150 -15.68 6.27 -9.44
CA PRO A 150 -15.44 6.24 -10.89
C PRO A 150 -15.95 7.48 -11.64
N ASN A 151 -17.01 8.13 -11.14
CA ASN A 151 -17.59 9.33 -11.76
C ASN A 151 -16.70 10.58 -11.60
N TYR A 152 -15.65 10.52 -10.76
CA TYR A 152 -14.70 11.62 -10.60
C TYR A 152 -14.09 12.06 -11.93
N VAL A 153 -13.87 11.14 -12.87
CA VAL A 153 -13.31 11.45 -14.20
C VAL A 153 -14.13 12.49 -14.97
N GLU A 154 -15.43 12.59 -14.70
CA GLU A 154 -16.31 13.57 -15.34
C GLU A 154 -15.99 15.01 -14.88
N SER A 155 -15.51 15.16 -13.64
CA SER A 155 -15.09 16.43 -13.05
C SER A 155 -13.70 16.89 -13.51
N VAL A 156 -12.91 16.00 -14.10
CA VAL A 156 -11.55 16.29 -14.57
C VAL A 156 -11.59 16.98 -15.95
N PRO A 157 -10.77 18.01 -16.19
CA PRO A 157 -10.58 18.61 -17.52
C PRO A 157 -10.33 17.58 -18.60
N ALA A 158 -10.95 17.75 -19.77
CA ALA A 158 -10.98 16.73 -20.82
C ALA A 158 -9.59 16.29 -21.31
N ASP A 159 -8.63 17.21 -21.31
CA ASP A 159 -7.22 16.99 -21.67
C ASP A 159 -6.43 16.17 -20.64
N GLN A 160 -6.94 16.03 -19.41
CA GLN A 160 -6.31 15.27 -18.32
C GLN A 160 -7.01 13.93 -18.04
N ARG A 161 -8.22 13.71 -18.54
CA ARG A 161 -9.03 12.50 -18.24
C ARG A 161 -8.32 11.19 -18.52
N SER A 162 -7.42 11.13 -19.51
CA SER A 162 -6.64 9.92 -19.81
C SER A 162 -5.71 9.50 -18.68
N ASP A 163 -5.30 10.43 -17.83
CA ASP A 163 -4.51 10.10 -16.64
C ASP A 163 -5.36 9.46 -15.55
N PHE A 164 -6.68 9.63 -15.58
CA PHE A 164 -7.63 9.14 -14.57
C PHE A 164 -8.42 7.90 -15.00
N ALA A 165 -8.19 7.40 -16.22
CA ALA A 165 -8.87 6.23 -16.77
C ALA A 165 -7.92 5.03 -16.93
N ALA A 166 -8.50 3.83 -17.03
CA ALA A 166 -7.75 2.61 -17.26
C ALA A 166 -6.92 2.68 -18.55
N GLU A 167 -5.73 2.07 -18.53
CA GLU A 167 -4.80 2.08 -19.67
C GLU A 167 -5.37 1.42 -20.93
N ASN A 168 -6.24 0.43 -20.75
CA ASN A 168 -6.91 -0.35 -21.79
C ASN A 168 -8.02 -1.23 -21.15
N PRO A 169 -8.90 -1.87 -21.95
CA PRO A 169 -9.97 -2.72 -21.42
C PRO A 169 -9.49 -3.89 -20.55
N ALA A 170 -8.33 -4.49 -20.86
CA ALA A 170 -7.79 -5.58 -20.06
C ALA A 170 -7.30 -5.10 -18.68
N SER A 171 -6.68 -3.92 -18.61
CA SER A 171 -6.32 -3.25 -17.35
C SER A 171 -7.57 -2.92 -16.52
N ALA A 172 -8.63 -2.43 -17.15
CA ALA A 172 -9.90 -2.14 -16.47
C ALA A 172 -10.49 -3.39 -15.80
N GLU A 173 -10.51 -4.52 -16.52
CA GLU A 173 -11.03 -5.78 -15.97
C GLU A 173 -10.15 -6.31 -14.82
N LYS A 174 -8.82 -6.25 -14.95
CA LYS A 174 -7.91 -6.63 -13.87
C LYS A 174 -8.10 -5.78 -12.62
N LEU A 175 -8.25 -4.46 -12.79
CA LEU A 175 -8.50 -3.54 -11.68
C LEU A 175 -9.84 -3.82 -11.01
N LYS A 176 -10.89 -4.04 -11.79
CA LYS A 176 -12.21 -4.41 -11.27
C LYS A 176 -12.14 -5.66 -10.40
N HIS A 177 -11.52 -6.73 -10.91
CA HIS A 177 -11.33 -7.97 -10.17
C HIS A 177 -10.48 -7.76 -8.89
N LEU A 178 -9.45 -6.92 -8.93
CA LEU A 178 -8.68 -6.56 -7.74
C LEU A 178 -9.54 -5.84 -6.68
N LYS A 179 -10.32 -4.83 -7.08
CA LYS A 179 -11.23 -4.10 -6.17
C LYS A 179 -12.26 -5.04 -5.54
N GLU A 180 -12.83 -5.97 -6.31
CA GLU A 180 -13.76 -6.99 -5.82
C GLU A 180 -13.11 -7.91 -4.78
N ARG A 181 -11.91 -8.41 -5.04
CA ARG A 181 -11.14 -9.23 -4.09
C ARG A 181 -10.84 -8.50 -2.79
N ILE A 182 -10.48 -7.22 -2.86
CA ILE A 182 -10.23 -6.40 -1.67
C ILE A 182 -11.52 -6.22 -0.86
N ARG A 183 -12.64 -5.89 -1.52
CA ARG A 183 -13.94 -5.72 -0.83
C ARG A 183 -14.38 -7.00 -0.14
N ALA A 184 -14.18 -8.16 -0.77
CA ALA A 184 -14.51 -9.45 -0.18
C ALA A 184 -13.77 -9.73 1.15
N LEU A 185 -12.58 -9.16 1.37
CA LEU A 185 -11.88 -9.26 2.66
C LEU A 185 -12.66 -8.61 3.82
N PHE A 186 -13.38 -7.51 3.54
CA PHE A 186 -14.04 -6.73 4.58
C PHE A 186 -15.49 -7.15 4.82
N VAL A 187 -16.15 -7.74 3.81
CA VAL A 187 -17.51 -8.28 3.96
C VAL A 187 -17.57 -9.46 4.96
N GLY A 188 -16.49 -10.25 5.07
CA GLY A 188 -16.38 -11.30 6.09
C GLY A 188 -16.08 -10.80 7.51
N ASN A 189 -15.58 -9.57 7.66
CA ASN A 189 -15.13 -9.00 8.93
C ASN A 189 -16.20 -8.19 9.66
N GLU A 190 -17.33 -7.85 9.04
CA GLU A 190 -18.45 -7.19 9.73
C GLU A 190 -19.23 -8.16 10.63
N ALA A 191 -19.19 -9.47 10.34
CA ALA A 191 -19.88 -10.49 11.14
C ALA A 191 -19.19 -10.83 12.49
N GLU A 192 -17.93 -10.44 12.68
CA GLU A 192 -17.16 -10.65 13.92
C GLU A 192 -16.92 -9.36 14.72
N ARG A 193 -17.39 -8.20 14.23
CA ARG A 193 -17.38 -6.95 14.99
C ARG A 193 -18.70 -6.81 15.76
N ASP A 194 -18.88 -7.66 16.77
CA ASP A 194 -19.90 -7.44 17.81
C ASP A 194 -19.44 -6.25 18.70
N PRO A 195 -20.34 -5.35 19.14
CA PRO A 195 -20.01 -4.13 19.90
C PRO A 195 -19.27 -4.36 21.23
#